data_AF-W4JUB6-F1
#
_entry.id   AF-W4JUB6-F1
#
_cell.length_a   1.000
_cell.length_b   1.000
_cell.length_c   1.000
_cell.angle_alpha   90.00
_cell.angle_beta   90.00
_cell.angle_gamma   90.00
#
_symmetry.space_group_name_H-M   'P 1'
#
loop_
_entity.id
_entity.type
_entity.pdbx_description
1 polymer ?
#
loop_
_entity_poly.entity_id
_entity_poly.type
_entity_poly.pdbx_seq_one_letter_code
_entity_poly.pdbx_strand_id
1 'polypeptide(L)'
;MVQSSPLHNTRGLDVLKGMAERGRGGGGAKDGKGGGGGGGRDERLKAARAIVDWWVGGGAPARKLKYFRDQPLLHPDVTDRHLLVWYFEDWLKKYFFALLQTLEALSLDTLAYVRTQALSLIFNLLREKPEQEHNLLRLLVNKLGDGEKSVCSRASYHILQLLQTHPVMKSIVIRETTALVMRPVGSSAAVSSLTATPAAKPRTHIRFDDDVGDHKTPKSDAAPQGQKSKANAKAKAKAQQPEKSAWNLHARYYAAITFNQVVLSTSEEDRKAARMLMDVYFQIFREVVGERSVPEPADDAPGAHDGDGDKDKAGDAEAEAEVGKRGKREYGKGKAKAGPRAKEVQGAAGFAEVQDSNSRLVSAILTGVNRAMPFARFGGADVEFQRHMDTLFLITHTSTFNIALQALTLIQHILASLSSAPSTSSAADAASAAAAVAVRYFRTLYNTLLDFRLYESSKQAMYLNLLFKSVKSDADPERVRAFVKRFCQVLVGGFGGAEFVAGGLWLLGELFNTEPGLRSMIDKPAP
;
A
#
# COMPACT_ATOMS: atom_id res chain seq x y z
N MET A 1 20.47 -23.34 -33.87
CA MET A 1 21.35 -22.58 -34.79
C MET A 1 22.06 -21.41 -34.12
N VAL A 2 21.39 -20.53 -33.36
CA VAL A 2 22.09 -19.42 -32.67
C VAL A 2 22.90 -19.89 -31.45
N GLN A 3 22.44 -20.94 -30.76
CA GLN A 3 23.13 -21.50 -29.58
C GLN A 3 24.53 -22.10 -29.89
N SER A 4 24.77 -22.58 -31.11
CA SER A 4 26.03 -23.24 -31.47
C SER A 4 27.15 -22.28 -31.86
N SER A 5 26.83 -21.06 -32.29
CA SER A 5 27.81 -20.03 -32.68
C SER A 5 27.19 -18.63 -32.78
N PRO A 6 27.10 -17.88 -31.67
CA PRO A 6 26.49 -16.55 -31.64
C PRO A 6 27.18 -15.53 -32.55
N LEU A 7 28.52 -15.60 -32.60
CA LEU A 7 29.37 -14.71 -33.41
C LEU A 7 29.05 -14.78 -34.91
N HIS A 8 28.64 -15.96 -35.38
CA HIS A 8 28.45 -16.24 -36.81
C HIS A 8 27.00 -16.05 -37.26
N ASN A 9 26.04 -15.91 -36.32
CA ASN A 9 24.61 -15.86 -36.64
C ASN A 9 23.87 -14.76 -35.88
N THR A 10 24.35 -13.52 -36.01
CA THR A 10 23.67 -12.30 -35.51
C THR A 10 22.34 -12.07 -36.21
N ARG A 11 22.23 -12.41 -37.51
CA ARG A 11 21.00 -12.28 -38.30
C ARG A 11 19.82 -13.05 -37.71
N GLY A 12 20.06 -14.26 -37.19
CA GLY A 12 18.99 -15.04 -36.56
C GLY A 12 18.39 -14.36 -35.32
N LEU A 13 19.22 -13.66 -34.54
CA LEU A 13 18.77 -12.86 -33.41
C LEU A 13 18.00 -11.62 -33.86
N ASP A 14 18.49 -10.92 -34.88
CA ASP A 14 17.78 -9.76 -35.44
C ASP A 14 16.39 -10.11 -35.98
N VAL A 15 16.24 -11.30 -36.61
CA VAL A 15 14.95 -11.81 -37.07
C VAL A 15 14.02 -12.09 -35.88
N LEU A 16 14.51 -12.77 -34.84
CA LEU A 16 13.72 -13.03 -33.62
C LEU A 16 13.31 -11.74 -32.93
N LYS A 17 14.20 -10.75 -32.88
CA LYS A 17 13.88 -9.42 -32.37
C LYS A 17 12.77 -8.75 -33.19
N GLY A 18 12.87 -8.79 -34.52
CA GLY A 18 11.82 -8.27 -35.41
C GLY A 18 10.45 -8.94 -35.16
N MET A 19 10.45 -10.26 -34.91
CA MET A 19 9.24 -11.01 -34.53
C MET A 19 8.71 -10.58 -33.16
N ALA A 20 9.57 -10.29 -32.18
CA ALA A 20 9.18 -9.81 -30.86
C ALA A 20 8.61 -8.38 -30.89
N GLU A 21 9.14 -7.51 -31.76
CA GLU A 21 8.65 -6.15 -31.95
C GLU A 21 7.27 -6.11 -32.63
N ARG A 22 7.11 -6.82 -33.76
CA ARG A 22 5.96 -6.65 -34.67
C ARG A 22 5.01 -7.84 -34.77
N GLY A 23 5.40 -9.04 -34.32
CA GLY A 23 4.71 -10.29 -34.66
C GLY A 23 4.85 -10.63 -36.15
N ARG A 24 4.38 -11.80 -36.59
CA ARG A 24 4.44 -12.20 -38.00
C ARG A 24 3.34 -11.47 -38.78
N GLY A 25 3.58 -10.22 -39.15
CA GLY A 25 2.60 -9.41 -39.88
C GLY A 25 2.83 -7.90 -39.94
N GLY A 26 3.93 -7.38 -39.40
CA GLY A 26 4.28 -5.95 -39.48
C GLY A 26 4.79 -5.48 -40.83
N GLY A 27 4.39 -6.12 -41.93
CA GLY A 27 4.74 -5.76 -43.30
C GLY A 27 3.60 -6.12 -44.24
N GLY A 28 2.84 -5.11 -44.66
CA GLY A 28 1.80 -5.24 -45.69
C GLY A 28 0.41 -5.52 -45.15
N ALA A 29 -0.33 -4.46 -44.83
CA ALA A 29 -1.77 -4.51 -44.93
C ALA A 29 -2.13 -4.68 -46.43
N LYS A 30 -2.48 -5.89 -46.83
CA LYS A 30 -3.45 -6.12 -47.90
C LYS A 30 -4.16 -7.43 -47.60
N ASP A 31 -5.48 -7.34 -47.70
CA ASP A 31 -6.44 -8.43 -47.69
C ASP A 31 -6.92 -8.85 -46.30
N GLY A 32 -7.86 -8.04 -45.82
CA GLY A 32 -8.72 -8.40 -44.71
C GLY A 32 -9.63 -9.57 -45.08
N LYS A 33 -9.55 -10.63 -44.27
CA LYS A 33 -10.67 -11.44 -43.79
C LYS A 33 -10.16 -12.53 -42.86
N GLY A 34 -10.75 -12.63 -41.68
CA GLY A 34 -10.66 -13.83 -40.84
C GLY A 34 -10.01 -13.58 -39.49
N GLY A 35 -10.80 -13.77 -38.43
CA GLY A 35 -10.47 -13.45 -37.04
C GLY A 35 -9.22 -14.12 -36.48
N GLY A 36 -8.56 -13.40 -35.57
CA GLY A 36 -7.46 -13.93 -34.78
C GLY A 36 -6.53 -12.87 -34.19
N GLY A 37 -7.06 -11.85 -33.49
CA GLY A 37 -6.24 -10.83 -32.81
C GLY A 37 -5.25 -11.35 -31.74
N GLY A 38 -5.22 -12.67 -31.50
CA GLY A 38 -4.28 -13.35 -30.60
C GLY A 38 -2.96 -13.79 -31.26
N GLY A 39 -2.93 -14.04 -32.57
CA GLY A 39 -1.77 -14.64 -33.25
C GLY A 39 -0.51 -13.77 -33.17
N GLY A 40 -0.63 -12.47 -33.46
CA GLY A 40 0.52 -11.57 -33.44
C GLY A 40 1.10 -11.33 -32.04
N ARG A 41 0.28 -11.29 -30.99
CA ARG A 41 0.77 -11.07 -29.61
C ARG A 41 1.42 -12.32 -29.03
N ASP A 42 0.82 -13.48 -29.24
CA ASP A 42 1.38 -14.75 -28.76
C ASP A 42 2.70 -15.07 -29.46
N GLU A 43 2.83 -14.75 -30.75
CA GLU A 43 4.09 -14.86 -31.47
C GLU A 43 5.15 -13.91 -30.93
N ARG A 44 4.80 -12.65 -30.63
CA ARG A 44 5.72 -11.70 -30.00
C ARG A 44 6.24 -12.22 -28.66
N LEU A 45 5.35 -12.80 -27.84
CA LEU A 45 5.72 -13.42 -26.57
C LEU A 45 6.61 -14.64 -26.76
N LYS A 46 6.31 -15.52 -27.72
CA LYS A 46 7.15 -16.69 -28.04
C LYS A 46 8.53 -16.28 -28.51
N ALA A 47 8.61 -15.28 -29.38
CA ALA A 47 9.88 -14.73 -29.87
C ALA A 47 10.69 -14.09 -28.74
N ALA A 48 10.06 -13.24 -27.91
CA ALA A 48 10.70 -12.65 -26.75
C ALA A 48 11.21 -13.72 -25.76
N ARG A 49 10.39 -14.74 -25.49
CA ARG A 49 10.77 -15.87 -24.63
C ARG A 49 11.96 -16.63 -25.20
N ALA A 50 11.98 -16.92 -26.50
CA ALA A 50 13.10 -17.60 -27.13
C ALA A 50 14.41 -16.81 -27.02
N ILE A 51 14.36 -15.48 -27.15
CA ILE A 51 15.54 -14.61 -26.96
C ILE A 51 16.02 -14.65 -25.50
N VAL A 52 15.09 -14.59 -24.54
CA VAL A 52 15.42 -14.64 -23.10
C VAL A 52 16.00 -16.00 -22.71
N ASP A 53 15.39 -17.09 -23.15
CA ASP A 53 15.88 -18.45 -22.91
C ASP A 53 17.27 -18.65 -23.52
N TRP A 54 17.53 -18.08 -24.70
CA TRP A 54 18.87 -18.04 -25.30
C TRP A 54 19.87 -17.25 -24.46
N TRP A 55 19.48 -16.06 -23.97
CA TRP A 55 20.34 -15.21 -23.14
C TRP A 55 20.77 -15.92 -21.85
N VAL A 56 19.80 -16.49 -21.13
CA VAL A 56 20.00 -17.24 -19.89
C VAL A 56 20.81 -18.51 -20.15
N GLY A 57 20.43 -19.29 -21.17
CA GLY A 57 21.01 -20.60 -21.50
C GLY A 57 22.42 -20.59 -22.08
N GLY A 58 23.11 -19.45 -22.13
CA GLY A 58 24.51 -19.36 -22.55
C GLY A 58 24.83 -18.30 -23.60
N GLY A 59 23.84 -17.54 -24.07
CA GLY A 59 24.04 -16.49 -25.08
C GLY A 59 24.88 -15.29 -24.63
N ALA A 60 24.97 -15.05 -23.31
CA ALA A 60 25.78 -14.00 -22.72
C ALA A 60 26.85 -14.54 -21.75
N PRO A 61 28.02 -13.88 -21.62
CA PRO A 61 29.03 -14.23 -20.64
C PRO A 61 28.53 -14.02 -19.20
N ALA A 62 29.18 -14.65 -18.23
CA ALA A 62 28.83 -14.49 -16.80
C ALA A 62 29.22 -13.11 -16.22
N ARG A 63 30.05 -12.34 -16.93
CA ARG A 63 30.44 -10.97 -16.56
C ARG A 63 29.60 -9.93 -17.30
N LYS A 64 29.55 -8.70 -16.77
CA LYS A 64 28.92 -7.55 -17.45
C LYS A 64 29.59 -7.27 -18.79
N LEU A 65 28.77 -6.89 -19.77
CA LEU A 65 29.22 -6.52 -21.11
C LEU A 65 29.88 -5.14 -21.09
N LYS A 66 30.90 -4.93 -21.91
CA LYS A 66 31.57 -3.63 -22.10
C LYS A 66 31.29 -3.09 -23.49
N TYR A 67 31.18 -1.77 -23.61
CA TYR A 67 31.15 -1.14 -24.93
C TYR A 67 32.52 -1.24 -25.59
N PHE A 68 32.55 -1.18 -26.93
CA PHE A 68 33.81 -1.28 -27.68
C PHE A 68 34.85 -0.24 -27.24
N ARG A 69 34.37 0.99 -26.96
CA ARG A 69 35.18 2.11 -26.47
C ARG A 69 35.80 1.90 -25.08
N ASP A 70 35.23 1.02 -24.26
CA ASP A 70 35.67 0.76 -22.89
C ASP A 70 36.65 -0.44 -22.81
N GLN A 71 37.02 -1.00 -23.96
CA GLN A 71 37.97 -2.10 -24.08
C GLN A 71 39.41 -1.58 -24.17
N PRO A 72 40.41 -2.35 -23.70
CA PRO A 72 41.81 -1.94 -23.72
C PRO A 72 42.41 -2.05 -25.13
N LEU A 73 42.02 -1.16 -26.05
CA LEU A 73 42.40 -1.19 -27.47
C LEU A 73 43.91 -1.02 -27.73
N LEU A 74 44.63 -0.38 -26.81
CA LEU A 74 46.04 -0.03 -26.94
C LEU A 74 47.00 -1.01 -26.25
N HIS A 75 46.49 -2.12 -25.70
CA HIS A 75 47.32 -3.06 -24.99
C HIS A 75 48.19 -3.88 -25.97
N PRO A 76 49.49 -4.10 -25.69
CA PRO A 76 50.43 -4.72 -26.63
C PRO A 76 50.07 -6.17 -27.01
N ASP A 77 49.37 -6.90 -26.13
CA ASP A 77 48.93 -8.29 -26.38
C ASP A 77 47.61 -8.40 -27.15
N VAL A 78 47.08 -7.30 -27.70
CA VAL A 78 45.81 -7.30 -28.42
C VAL A 78 46.01 -7.84 -29.83
N THR A 79 45.38 -8.98 -30.09
CA THR A 79 45.30 -9.58 -31.43
C THR A 79 43.97 -9.25 -32.12
N ASP A 80 43.91 -9.36 -33.45
CA ASP A 80 42.69 -9.13 -34.25
C ASP A 80 41.49 -9.97 -33.78
N ARG A 81 41.75 -11.16 -33.21
CA ARG A 81 40.71 -12.01 -32.61
C ARG A 81 40.02 -11.33 -31.43
N HIS A 82 40.75 -10.56 -30.62
CA HIS A 82 40.18 -9.79 -29.51
C HIS A 82 39.30 -8.66 -30.04
N LEU A 83 39.73 -7.96 -31.11
CA LEU A 83 38.94 -6.90 -31.73
C LEU A 83 37.59 -7.41 -32.25
N LEU A 84 37.57 -8.58 -32.88
CA LEU A 84 36.32 -9.21 -33.35
C LEU A 84 35.37 -9.56 -32.20
N VAL A 85 35.89 -10.13 -31.12
CA VAL A 85 35.09 -10.47 -29.93
C VAL A 85 34.56 -9.20 -29.26
N TRP A 86 35.37 -8.14 -29.16
CA TRP A 86 34.95 -6.86 -28.59
C TRP A 86 33.91 -6.15 -29.44
N TYR A 87 34.02 -6.21 -30.78
CA TYR A 87 33.00 -5.69 -31.68
C TYR A 87 31.67 -6.43 -31.51
N PHE A 88 31.72 -7.76 -31.40
CA PHE A 88 30.53 -8.55 -31.10
C PHE A 88 29.96 -8.26 -29.71
N GLU A 89 30.81 -8.06 -28.71
CA GLU A 89 30.38 -7.71 -27.34
C GLU A 89 29.62 -6.38 -27.30
N ASP A 90 30.09 -5.39 -28.04
CA ASP A 90 29.43 -4.09 -28.20
C ASP A 90 28.08 -4.23 -28.92
N TRP A 91 28.04 -5.00 -30.01
CA TRP A 91 26.79 -5.33 -30.70
C TRP A 91 25.80 -6.04 -29.76
N LEU A 92 26.27 -7.02 -28.98
CA LEU A 92 25.44 -7.79 -28.04
C LEU A 92 24.87 -6.90 -26.94
N LYS A 93 25.65 -5.94 -26.44
CA LYS A 93 25.19 -4.97 -25.43
C LYS A 93 24.12 -4.04 -25.99
N LYS A 94 24.29 -3.55 -27.23
CA LYS A 94 23.28 -2.76 -27.96
C LYS A 94 22.01 -3.58 -28.25
N TYR A 95 22.18 -4.84 -28.63
CA TYR A 95 21.07 -5.77 -28.87
C TYR A 95 20.26 -6.00 -27.59
N PHE A 96 20.91 -6.19 -26.44
CA PHE A 96 20.23 -6.32 -25.15
C PHE A 96 19.42 -5.08 -24.79
N PHE A 97 19.98 -3.88 -25.01
CA PHE A 97 19.24 -2.63 -24.80
C PHE A 97 17.98 -2.56 -25.67
N ALA A 98 18.06 -3.00 -26.93
CA ALA A 98 16.88 -3.05 -27.80
C ALA A 98 15.87 -4.14 -27.40
N LEU A 99 16.34 -5.27 -26.85
CA LEU A 99 15.48 -6.28 -26.22
C LEU A 99 14.73 -5.70 -25.01
N LEU A 100 15.40 -4.90 -24.17
CA LEU A 100 14.76 -4.23 -23.04
C LEU A 100 13.63 -3.29 -23.49
N GLN A 101 13.84 -2.51 -24.55
CA GLN A 101 12.80 -1.64 -25.12
C GLN A 101 11.59 -2.47 -25.60
N THR A 102 11.85 -3.64 -26.18
CA THR A 102 10.79 -4.56 -26.61
C THR A 102 10.03 -5.13 -25.41
N LEU A 103 10.72 -5.53 -24.34
CA LEU A 103 10.10 -6.00 -23.10
C LEU A 103 9.32 -4.90 -22.38
N GLU A 104 9.82 -3.66 -22.39
CA GLU A 104 9.11 -2.49 -21.85
C GLU A 104 7.77 -2.28 -22.58
N ALA A 105 7.78 -2.32 -23.92
CA ALA A 105 6.56 -2.22 -24.72
C ALA A 105 5.57 -3.35 -24.42
N LEU A 106 6.03 -4.60 -24.31
CA LEU A 106 5.19 -5.75 -23.93
C LEU A 106 4.63 -5.63 -22.51
N SER A 107 5.41 -5.03 -21.60
CA SER A 107 4.97 -4.78 -20.22
C SER A 107 3.86 -3.75 -20.13
N LEU A 108 3.68 -2.89 -21.13
CA LEU A 108 2.64 -1.85 -21.21
C LEU A 108 1.47 -2.25 -22.11
N ASP A 109 1.42 -3.51 -22.58
CA ASP A 109 0.34 -3.99 -23.44
C ASP A 109 -1.03 -3.89 -22.74
N THR A 110 -2.10 -3.71 -23.52
CA THR A 110 -3.45 -3.58 -22.99
C THR A 110 -3.95 -4.85 -22.30
N LEU A 111 -3.45 -6.02 -22.72
CA LEU A 111 -3.87 -7.31 -22.17
C LEU A 111 -3.02 -7.70 -20.94
N ALA A 112 -3.69 -7.95 -19.81
CA ALA A 112 -3.04 -8.33 -18.55
C ALA A 112 -2.21 -9.63 -18.65
N TYR A 113 -2.64 -10.58 -19.48
CA TYR A 113 -1.88 -11.80 -19.77
C TYR A 113 -0.51 -11.49 -20.36
N VAL A 114 -0.43 -10.60 -21.36
CA VAL A 114 0.84 -10.22 -22.02
C VAL A 114 1.76 -9.52 -21.03
N ARG A 115 1.22 -8.58 -20.22
CA ARG A 115 1.99 -7.89 -19.17
C ARG A 115 2.55 -8.88 -18.14
N THR A 116 1.75 -9.88 -17.75
CA THR A 116 2.15 -10.94 -16.81
C THR A 116 3.26 -11.83 -17.37
N GLN A 117 3.19 -12.19 -18.65
CA GLN A 117 4.26 -12.93 -19.32
C GLN A 117 5.53 -12.09 -19.46
N ALA A 118 5.41 -10.82 -19.84
CA ALA A 118 6.54 -9.89 -19.92
C ALA A 118 7.25 -9.75 -18.56
N LEU A 119 6.49 -9.66 -17.46
CA LEU A 119 7.04 -9.65 -16.11
C LEU A 119 7.85 -10.91 -15.79
N SER A 120 7.36 -12.08 -16.18
CA SER A 120 8.06 -13.34 -15.96
C SER A 120 9.39 -13.39 -16.73
N LEU A 121 9.42 -12.85 -17.96
CA LEU A 121 10.64 -12.74 -18.76
C LEU A 121 11.65 -11.76 -18.15
N ILE A 122 11.19 -10.57 -17.71
CA ILE A 122 12.03 -9.56 -17.03
C ILE A 122 12.62 -10.13 -15.74
N PHE A 123 11.81 -10.82 -14.94
CA PHE A 123 12.25 -11.47 -13.71
C PHE A 123 13.33 -12.53 -13.98
N ASN A 124 13.14 -13.39 -14.98
CA ASN A 124 14.12 -14.42 -15.33
C ASN A 124 15.47 -13.82 -15.75
N LEU A 125 15.46 -12.74 -16.54
CA LEU A 125 16.70 -12.02 -16.89
C LEU A 125 17.39 -11.44 -15.65
N LEU A 126 16.63 -10.80 -14.76
CA LEU A 126 17.16 -10.18 -13.54
C LEU A 126 17.69 -11.21 -12.53
N ARG A 127 17.08 -12.39 -12.46
CA ARG A 127 17.49 -13.48 -11.56
C ARG A 127 18.78 -14.16 -12.02
N GLU A 128 18.90 -14.47 -13.31
CA GLU A 128 19.98 -15.32 -13.83
C GLU A 128 21.18 -14.50 -14.34
N LYS A 129 20.95 -13.52 -15.23
CA LYS A 129 22.01 -12.71 -15.85
C LYS A 129 21.59 -11.24 -15.96
N PRO A 130 21.72 -10.46 -14.87
CA PRO A 130 21.21 -9.09 -14.79
C PRO A 130 22.12 -8.11 -15.54
N GLU A 131 22.04 -8.09 -16.86
CA GLU A 131 22.60 -6.98 -17.65
C GLU A 131 21.63 -5.79 -17.58
N GLN A 132 22.14 -4.56 -17.40
CA GLN A 132 21.32 -3.36 -17.16
C GLN A 132 20.33 -3.51 -15.98
N GLU A 133 20.79 -4.13 -14.89
CA GLU A 133 20.03 -4.46 -13.67
C GLU A 133 19.05 -3.37 -13.21
N HIS A 134 19.49 -2.11 -13.15
CA HIS A 134 18.65 -0.99 -12.70
C HIS A 134 17.40 -0.81 -13.59
N ASN A 135 17.55 -0.93 -14.91
CA ASN A 135 16.43 -0.78 -15.85
C ASN A 135 15.44 -1.95 -15.74
N LEU A 136 15.95 -3.18 -15.64
CA LEU A 136 15.11 -4.38 -15.43
C LEU A 136 14.33 -4.28 -14.12
N LEU A 137 15.00 -3.90 -13.03
CA LEU A 137 14.38 -3.74 -11.73
C LEU A 137 13.30 -2.66 -11.76
N ARG A 138 13.59 -1.50 -12.39
CA ARG A 138 12.62 -0.42 -12.57
C ARG A 138 11.37 -0.90 -13.31
N LEU A 139 11.51 -1.67 -14.40
CA LEU A 139 10.37 -2.22 -15.13
C LEU A 139 9.52 -3.16 -14.27
N LEU A 140 10.16 -4.01 -13.45
CA LEU A 140 9.47 -4.92 -12.54
C LEU A 140 8.74 -4.17 -11.41
N VAL A 141 9.44 -3.24 -10.75
CA VAL A 141 8.92 -2.44 -9.63
C VAL A 141 7.76 -1.55 -10.09
N ASN A 142 7.86 -0.91 -11.27
CA ASN A 142 6.78 -0.09 -11.82
C ASN A 142 5.44 -0.84 -11.95
N LYS A 143 5.46 -2.18 -12.08
CA LYS A 143 4.23 -2.99 -12.15
C LYS A 143 3.54 -3.23 -10.81
N LEU A 144 4.13 -2.81 -9.69
CA LEU A 144 3.40 -2.72 -8.41
C LEU A 144 2.30 -1.65 -8.45
N GLY A 145 2.37 -0.71 -9.39
CA GLY A 145 1.36 0.32 -9.63
C GLY A 145 0.46 0.07 -10.84
N ASP A 146 0.41 -1.15 -11.38
CA ASP A 146 -0.49 -1.49 -12.49
C ASP A 146 -1.97 -1.33 -12.05
N GLY A 147 -2.87 -1.11 -13.01
CA GLY A 147 -4.30 -1.02 -12.71
C GLY A 147 -4.93 -2.39 -12.41
N GLU A 148 -4.27 -3.48 -12.81
CA GLU A 148 -4.77 -4.84 -12.68
C GLU A 148 -4.13 -5.55 -11.47
N LYS A 149 -4.97 -6.00 -10.54
CA LYS A 149 -4.55 -6.58 -9.24
C LYS A 149 -3.68 -7.83 -9.39
N SER A 150 -3.94 -8.67 -10.40
CA SER A 150 -3.19 -9.91 -10.61
C SER A 150 -1.75 -9.62 -11.07
N VAL A 151 -1.55 -8.61 -11.94
CA VAL A 151 -0.24 -8.14 -12.39
C VAL A 151 0.54 -7.57 -11.20
N CYS A 152 -0.07 -6.72 -10.36
CA CYS A 152 0.58 -6.20 -9.14
C CYS A 152 1.00 -7.31 -8.18
N SER A 153 0.11 -8.28 -7.94
CA SER A 153 0.39 -9.43 -7.08
C SER A 153 1.53 -10.29 -7.64
N ARG A 154 1.58 -10.46 -8.96
CA ARG A 154 2.64 -11.20 -9.65
C ARG A 154 3.98 -10.46 -9.61
N ALA A 155 3.97 -9.14 -9.76
CA ALA A 155 5.16 -8.31 -9.61
C ALA A 155 5.73 -8.43 -8.18
N SER A 156 4.87 -8.32 -7.16
CA SER A 156 5.25 -8.54 -5.75
C SER A 156 5.86 -9.93 -5.54
N TYR A 157 5.26 -10.97 -6.10
CA TYR A 157 5.78 -12.34 -6.01
C TYR A 157 7.19 -12.46 -6.61
N HIS A 158 7.41 -11.93 -7.82
CA HIS A 158 8.72 -11.97 -8.47
C HIS A 158 9.78 -11.16 -7.73
N ILE A 159 9.42 -9.99 -7.18
CA ILE A 159 10.33 -9.20 -6.35
C ILE A 159 10.75 -10.00 -5.11
N LEU A 160 9.82 -10.64 -4.42
CA LEU A 160 10.14 -11.43 -3.22
C LEU A 160 11.01 -12.64 -3.55
N GLN A 161 10.74 -13.33 -4.66
CA GLN A 161 11.57 -14.44 -5.14
C GLN A 161 12.98 -13.96 -5.51
N LEU A 162 13.11 -12.77 -6.10
CA LEU A 162 14.41 -12.17 -6.41
C LEU A 162 15.22 -11.89 -5.15
N LEU A 163 14.58 -11.35 -4.10
CA LEU A 163 15.23 -11.06 -2.83
C LEU A 163 15.65 -12.31 -2.06
N GLN A 164 15.00 -13.45 -2.31
CA GLN A 164 15.46 -14.75 -1.79
C GLN A 164 16.72 -15.24 -2.52
N THR A 165 16.79 -15.07 -3.84
CA THR A 165 17.97 -15.47 -4.62
C THR A 165 19.16 -14.52 -4.44
N HIS A 166 18.91 -13.22 -4.29
CA HIS A 166 19.93 -12.16 -4.22
C HIS A 166 19.68 -11.24 -3.01
N PRO A 167 20.02 -11.67 -1.78
CA PRO A 167 19.75 -10.90 -0.55
C PRO A 167 20.41 -9.52 -0.51
N VAL A 168 21.57 -9.34 -1.13
CA VAL A 168 22.32 -8.07 -1.18
C VAL A 168 21.51 -6.96 -1.90
N MET A 169 20.56 -7.34 -2.75
CA MET A 169 19.74 -6.41 -3.53
C MET A 169 18.62 -5.73 -2.70
N LYS A 170 18.33 -6.19 -1.48
CA LYS A 170 17.20 -5.67 -0.66
C LYS A 170 17.17 -4.14 -0.58
N SER A 171 18.30 -3.52 -0.27
CA SER A 171 18.40 -2.05 -0.16
C SER A 171 18.12 -1.32 -1.49
N ILE A 172 18.53 -1.91 -2.61
CA ILE A 172 18.31 -1.37 -3.95
C ILE A 172 16.83 -1.47 -4.32
N VAL A 173 16.20 -2.63 -4.07
CA VAL A 173 14.77 -2.84 -4.31
C VAL A 173 13.91 -1.91 -3.46
N ILE A 174 14.24 -1.74 -2.18
CA ILE A 174 13.53 -0.81 -1.28
C ILE A 174 13.63 0.62 -1.83
N ARG A 175 14.83 1.07 -2.21
CA ARG A 175 15.03 2.41 -2.78
C ARG A 175 14.24 2.62 -4.06
N GLU A 176 14.28 1.67 -4.99
CA GLU A 176 13.56 1.78 -6.26
C GLU A 176 12.04 1.79 -6.05
N THR A 177 11.55 0.92 -5.18
CA THR A 177 10.12 0.85 -4.84
C THR A 177 9.67 2.13 -4.13
N THR A 178 10.52 2.71 -3.30
CA THR A 178 10.26 4.01 -2.68
C THR A 178 10.13 5.12 -3.72
N ALA A 179 11.03 5.15 -4.72
CA ALA A 179 10.97 6.13 -5.80
C ALA A 179 9.69 6.05 -6.64
N LEU A 180 9.05 4.89 -6.70
CA LEU A 180 7.72 4.70 -7.31
C LEU A 180 6.60 5.22 -6.40
N VAL A 181 6.59 4.80 -5.14
CA VAL A 181 5.51 5.06 -4.17
C VAL A 181 5.43 6.52 -3.72
N MET A 182 6.59 7.19 -3.70
CA MET A 182 6.75 8.60 -3.35
C MET A 182 6.68 9.53 -4.57
N ARG A 183 6.25 9.03 -5.73
CA ARG A 183 6.03 9.85 -6.92
C ARG A 183 4.55 10.29 -7.00
N PRO A 184 4.26 11.61 -7.06
CA PRO A 184 2.90 12.08 -7.29
C PRO A 184 2.36 11.58 -8.63
N VAL A 185 1.05 11.31 -8.69
CA VAL A 185 0.39 10.70 -9.87
C VAL A 185 0.64 11.51 -11.15
N GLY A 186 0.76 12.84 -11.05
CA GLY A 186 1.05 13.74 -12.17
C GLY A 186 2.42 13.56 -12.83
N SER A 187 3.40 12.97 -12.14
CA SER A 187 4.75 12.73 -12.69
C SER A 187 4.84 11.41 -13.47
N SER A 188 3.91 10.46 -13.25
CA SER A 188 3.90 9.17 -13.95
C SER A 188 3.54 9.31 -15.45
N ALA A 189 2.68 10.28 -15.79
CA ALA A 189 2.33 10.58 -17.18
C ALA A 189 3.49 11.18 -18.00
N ALA A 190 4.44 11.86 -17.35
CA ALA A 190 5.56 12.52 -18.02
C ALA A 190 6.70 11.55 -18.41
N VAL A 191 6.85 10.41 -17.74
CA VAL A 191 7.90 9.44 -18.09
C VAL A 191 7.50 8.57 -19.29
N SER A 192 6.20 8.31 -19.47
CA SER A 192 5.69 7.63 -20.66
C SER A 192 5.81 8.48 -21.94
N SER A 193 6.03 9.79 -21.83
CA SER A 193 6.15 10.70 -22.99
C SER A 193 7.58 11.11 -23.33
N LEU A 194 8.58 10.80 -22.50
CA LEU A 194 9.98 11.20 -22.73
C LEU A 194 10.76 10.28 -23.68
N THR A 195 10.16 9.19 -24.18
CA THR A 195 10.74 8.33 -25.22
C THR A 195 9.93 8.33 -26.52
N ALA A 196 8.87 9.14 -26.62
CA ALA A 196 8.18 9.37 -27.87
C ALA A 196 8.93 10.45 -28.67
N THR A 197 9.37 10.12 -29.88
CA THR A 197 9.71 11.11 -30.90
C THR A 197 8.56 12.12 -31.06
N PRO A 198 8.83 13.41 -31.35
CA PRO A 198 7.79 14.43 -31.37
C PRO A 198 6.86 14.20 -32.56
N ALA A 199 5.80 13.41 -32.34
CA ALA A 199 4.69 13.31 -33.27
C ALA A 199 3.90 14.63 -33.19
N ALA A 200 3.77 15.28 -34.33
CA ALA A 200 3.12 16.57 -34.51
C ALA A 200 1.74 16.62 -33.83
N LYS A 201 1.47 17.73 -33.12
CA LYS A 201 0.17 18.04 -32.53
C LYS A 201 -0.95 17.82 -33.55
N PRO A 202 -2.09 17.20 -33.19
CA PRO A 202 -3.25 17.17 -34.07
C PRO A 202 -3.76 18.61 -34.24
N ARG A 203 -3.78 19.07 -35.49
CA ARG A 203 -4.27 20.40 -35.88
C ARG A 203 -5.73 20.52 -35.48
N THR A 204 -6.04 21.36 -34.51
CA THR A 204 -7.40 21.85 -34.26
C THR A 204 -7.80 22.74 -35.44
N HIS A 205 -8.76 22.29 -36.24
CA HIS A 205 -9.31 23.03 -37.36
C HIS A 205 -10.19 24.17 -36.84
N ILE A 206 -9.63 25.39 -36.79
CA ILE A 206 -10.39 26.63 -36.59
C ILE A 206 -10.96 27.01 -37.96
N ARG A 207 -12.29 26.97 -38.10
CA ARG A 207 -12.97 27.61 -39.24
C ARG A 207 -13.04 29.11 -38.97
N PHE A 208 -12.30 29.89 -39.75
CA PHE A 208 -12.61 31.28 -40.01
C PHE A 208 -13.53 31.29 -41.23
N ASP A 209 -14.77 31.72 -41.07
CA ASP A 209 -15.56 32.24 -42.18
C ASP A 209 -15.70 33.73 -41.93
N ASP A 210 -15.16 34.51 -42.88
CA ASP A 210 -15.16 35.96 -42.88
C ASP A 210 -16.55 36.49 -43.25
N ASP A 211 -16.97 37.47 -42.46
CA ASP A 211 -18.13 38.32 -42.65
C ASP A 211 -17.92 39.21 -43.90
N VAL A 212 -18.77 39.04 -44.91
CA VAL A 212 -18.98 40.03 -45.98
C VAL A 212 -20.45 40.41 -45.94
N GLY A 213 -20.71 41.63 -45.48
CA GLY A 213 -22.04 42.20 -45.44
C GLY A 213 -22.60 42.50 -46.83
N ASP A 214 -23.93 42.35 -46.98
CA ASP A 214 -24.74 43.32 -47.71
C ASP A 214 -26.21 43.28 -47.23
N HIS A 215 -26.88 44.42 -47.40
CA HIS A 215 -28.15 44.90 -46.87
C HIS A 215 -29.42 44.02 -47.02
N LYS A 216 -30.29 44.05 -45.99
CA LYS A 216 -31.64 44.71 -45.98
C LYS A 216 -32.49 44.37 -44.73
N THR A 217 -33.04 45.40 -44.10
CA THR A 217 -34.11 45.42 -43.06
C THR A 217 -35.53 45.35 -43.69
N PRO A 218 -36.68 45.44 -42.97
CA PRO A 218 -37.00 45.37 -41.51
C PRO A 218 -38.28 44.53 -41.15
N LYS A 219 -38.67 44.60 -39.86
CA LYS A 219 -40.02 44.39 -39.22
C LYS A 219 -40.29 43.01 -38.61
N SER A 220 -41.14 42.83 -37.60
CA SER A 220 -41.59 43.58 -36.41
C SER A 220 -42.50 42.60 -35.64
N ASP A 221 -42.65 42.82 -34.33
CA ASP A 221 -43.81 42.45 -33.49
C ASP A 221 -43.95 41.04 -32.85
N ALA A 222 -44.37 41.14 -31.58
CA ALA A 222 -45.25 40.24 -30.81
C ALA A 222 -44.67 39.07 -29.99
N ALA A 223 -44.70 39.25 -28.67
CA ALA A 223 -45.07 38.21 -27.70
C ALA A 223 -46.63 38.14 -27.62
N PRO A 224 -47.31 37.18 -26.92
CA PRO A 224 -46.81 36.22 -25.92
C PRO A 224 -47.44 34.80 -25.90
N GLN A 225 -46.92 33.97 -24.97
CA GLN A 225 -47.55 32.84 -24.25
C GLN A 225 -47.88 31.51 -24.96
N GLY A 226 -47.37 30.41 -24.39
CA GLY A 226 -47.89 29.06 -24.62
C GLY A 226 -47.04 27.90 -24.08
N GLN A 227 -47.35 27.47 -22.85
CA GLN A 227 -47.28 26.07 -22.36
C GLN A 227 -45.93 25.30 -22.24
N LYS A 228 -45.61 25.08 -20.96
CA LYS A 228 -44.84 23.99 -20.33
C LYS A 228 -44.62 22.71 -21.17
N SER A 229 -43.36 22.28 -21.28
CA SER A 229 -43.01 20.86 -21.11
C SER A 229 -41.56 20.65 -20.64
N LYS A 230 -41.46 20.13 -19.41
CA LYS A 230 -40.44 19.23 -18.85
C LYS A 230 -39.08 19.14 -19.57
N ALA A 231 -38.14 20.01 -19.21
CA ALA A 231 -36.71 19.77 -19.42
C ALA A 231 -35.85 20.58 -18.44
N ASN A 232 -36.02 20.39 -17.12
CA ASN A 232 -35.01 20.85 -16.17
C ASN A 232 -35.06 20.06 -14.85
N ALA A 233 -34.71 18.78 -14.95
CA ALA A 233 -34.37 17.93 -13.80
C ALA A 233 -33.03 17.18 -14.03
N LYS A 234 -32.15 17.73 -14.88
CA LYS A 234 -30.87 17.08 -15.22
C LYS A 234 -29.69 18.05 -15.37
N ALA A 235 -29.75 19.20 -14.71
CA ALA A 235 -28.67 20.19 -14.68
C ALA A 235 -28.22 20.56 -13.25
N LYS A 236 -28.56 19.75 -12.24
CA LYS A 236 -28.10 19.94 -10.85
C LYS A 236 -27.60 18.64 -10.19
N ALA A 237 -26.94 17.78 -10.98
CA ALA A 237 -26.30 16.55 -10.54
C ALA A 237 -24.87 16.41 -11.09
N LYS A 238 -24.10 17.50 -10.98
CA LYS A 238 -22.64 17.50 -11.16
C LYS A 238 -22.01 18.39 -10.09
N ALA A 239 -22.30 18.07 -8.84
CA ALA A 239 -21.52 18.53 -7.70
C ALA A 239 -20.70 17.35 -7.18
N GLN A 240 -19.44 17.63 -6.85
CA GLN A 240 -18.50 16.80 -6.12
C GLN A 240 -17.97 15.55 -6.86
N GLN A 241 -16.95 15.77 -7.70
CA GLN A 241 -15.92 14.74 -7.89
C GLN A 241 -15.07 14.70 -6.61
N PRO A 242 -14.79 13.52 -6.02
CA PRO A 242 -13.86 13.44 -4.91
C PRO A 242 -12.48 13.87 -5.42
N GLU A 243 -11.80 14.73 -4.66
CA GLU A 243 -10.42 15.09 -4.97
C GLU A 243 -9.59 13.81 -5.13
N LYS A 244 -9.07 13.56 -6.33
CA LYS A 244 -8.22 12.40 -6.56
C LYS A 244 -6.97 12.60 -5.71
N SER A 245 -6.76 11.73 -4.73
CA SER A 245 -5.55 11.70 -3.90
C SER A 245 -4.31 11.94 -4.78
N ALA A 246 -3.43 12.84 -4.35
CA ALA A 246 -2.23 13.20 -5.12
C ALA A 246 -1.31 12.00 -5.41
N TRP A 247 -1.54 10.89 -4.70
CA TRP A 247 -0.76 9.66 -4.72
C TRP A 247 -1.52 8.47 -5.30
N ASN A 248 -0.76 7.54 -5.89
CA ASN A 248 -1.30 6.27 -6.33
C ASN A 248 -1.46 5.33 -5.11
N LEU A 249 -2.59 5.45 -4.42
CA LEU A 249 -2.90 4.67 -3.20
C LEU A 249 -2.77 3.16 -3.43
N HIS A 250 -3.15 2.70 -4.62
CA HIS A 250 -3.02 1.30 -5.02
C HIS A 250 -1.56 0.84 -5.00
N ALA A 251 -0.67 1.59 -5.64
CA ALA A 251 0.77 1.30 -5.64
C ALA A 251 1.35 1.30 -4.23
N ARG A 252 0.93 2.24 -3.37
CA ARG A 252 1.38 2.31 -1.97
C ARG A 252 0.99 1.05 -1.18
N TYR A 253 -0.24 0.58 -1.37
CA TYR A 253 -0.75 -0.61 -0.71
C TYR A 253 0.01 -1.87 -1.10
N TYR A 254 0.21 -2.10 -2.40
CA TYR A 254 0.97 -3.26 -2.86
C TYR A 254 2.44 -3.19 -2.43
N ALA A 255 3.07 -2.02 -2.51
CA ALA A 255 4.43 -1.84 -2.01
C ALA A 255 4.55 -2.14 -0.51
N ALA A 256 3.62 -1.64 0.32
CA ALA A 256 3.61 -1.92 1.75
C ALA A 256 3.48 -3.42 2.04
N ILE A 257 2.59 -4.12 1.33
CA ILE A 257 2.46 -5.58 1.44
C ILE A 257 3.74 -6.31 1.02
N THR A 258 4.35 -5.90 -0.08
CA THR A 258 5.61 -6.48 -0.55
C THR A 258 6.72 -6.28 0.48
N PHE A 259 6.86 -5.07 1.03
CA PHE A 259 7.83 -4.77 2.07
C PHE A 259 7.64 -5.62 3.34
N ASN A 260 6.38 -5.84 3.76
CA ASN A 260 6.08 -6.67 4.93
C ASN A 260 6.54 -8.12 4.77
N GLN A 261 6.67 -8.61 3.54
CA GLN A 261 7.09 -9.97 3.24
C GLN A 261 8.60 -10.09 3.03
N VAL A 262 9.35 -8.99 3.05
CA VAL A 262 10.81 -9.03 3.01
C VAL A 262 11.32 -9.76 4.25
N VAL A 263 12.21 -10.73 4.01
CA VAL A 263 12.86 -11.51 5.07
C VAL A 263 14.11 -10.76 5.49
N LEU A 264 14.14 -10.32 6.75
CA LEU A 264 15.27 -9.63 7.37
C LEU A 264 15.98 -10.58 8.32
N SER A 265 17.30 -10.50 8.36
CA SER A 265 18.18 -11.20 9.29
C SER A 265 18.91 -10.19 10.18
N THR A 266 19.72 -10.67 11.12
CA THR A 266 20.55 -9.83 12.01
C THR A 266 21.81 -9.27 11.35
N SER A 267 22.03 -9.57 10.07
CA SER A 267 23.15 -9.05 9.27
C SER A 267 23.16 -7.52 9.23
N GLU A 268 24.35 -6.93 9.08
CA GLU A 268 24.50 -5.47 8.99
C GLU A 268 23.86 -4.89 7.71
N GLU A 269 23.92 -5.61 6.59
CA GLU A 269 23.25 -5.20 5.35
C GLU A 269 21.72 -5.15 5.52
N ASP A 270 21.17 -6.15 6.21
CA ASP A 270 19.74 -6.24 6.52
C ASP A 270 19.32 -5.20 7.56
N ARG A 271 20.21 -4.81 8.47
CA ARG A 271 19.99 -3.69 9.40
C ARG A 271 19.83 -2.37 8.65
N LYS A 272 20.67 -2.13 7.63
CA LYS A 272 20.53 -0.96 6.75
C LYS A 272 19.20 -1.01 5.98
N ALA A 273 18.84 -2.16 5.44
CA ALA A 273 17.56 -2.34 4.75
C ALA A 273 16.36 -2.13 5.69
N ALA A 274 16.43 -2.61 6.94
CA ALA A 274 15.41 -2.43 7.95
C ALA A 274 15.21 -0.94 8.30
N ARG A 275 16.29 -0.17 8.48
CA ARG A 275 16.21 1.29 8.66
C ARG A 275 15.56 2.00 7.47
N MET A 276 15.95 1.64 6.25
CA MET A 276 15.31 2.18 5.04
C MET A 276 13.81 1.85 4.98
N LEU A 277 13.42 0.62 5.31
CA LEU A 277 12.01 0.25 5.37
C LEU A 277 11.25 1.07 6.39
N MET A 278 11.82 1.27 7.58
CA MET A 278 11.24 2.08 8.65
C MET A 278 11.00 3.52 8.19
N ASP A 279 11.97 4.15 7.54
CA ASP A 279 11.81 5.51 7.02
C ASP A 279 10.70 5.60 5.99
N VAL A 280 10.63 4.62 5.07
CA VAL A 280 9.60 4.57 4.04
C VAL A 280 8.23 4.37 4.67
N TYR A 281 8.09 3.43 5.61
CA TYR A 281 6.85 3.21 6.32
C TYR A 281 6.37 4.49 7.01
N PHE A 282 7.22 5.15 7.80
CA PHE A 282 6.86 6.38 8.49
C PHE A 282 6.61 7.57 7.57
N GLN A 283 7.30 7.64 6.43
CA GLN A 283 7.03 8.67 5.43
C GLN A 283 5.65 8.46 4.78
N ILE A 284 5.36 7.25 4.28
CA ILE A 284 4.02 6.93 3.72
C ILE A 284 2.96 7.19 4.78
N PHE A 285 3.25 6.79 6.02
CA PHE A 285 2.37 6.99 7.14
C PHE A 285 2.05 8.48 7.37
N ARG A 286 3.07 9.34 7.47
CA ARG A 286 2.89 10.78 7.69
C ARG A 286 2.08 11.43 6.57
N GLU A 287 2.32 11.04 5.32
CA GLU A 287 1.58 11.59 4.19
C GLU A 287 0.11 11.17 4.21
N VAL A 288 -0.19 9.91 4.52
CA VAL A 288 -1.57 9.41 4.60
C VAL A 288 -2.35 10.03 5.77
N VAL A 289 -1.69 10.33 6.89
CA VAL A 289 -2.33 11.01 8.03
C VAL A 289 -2.35 12.53 7.88
N GLY A 290 -1.36 13.12 7.23
CA GLY A 290 -1.35 14.55 6.88
C GLY A 290 -2.50 14.92 5.94
N GLU A 291 -2.82 14.06 4.97
CA GLU A 291 -4.00 14.23 4.11
C GLU A 291 -5.33 14.21 4.89
N ARG A 292 -5.40 13.51 6.04
CA ARG A 292 -6.59 13.50 6.92
C ARG A 292 -6.73 14.76 7.79
N SER A 293 -5.68 15.57 7.92
CA SER A 293 -5.65 16.73 8.83
C SER A 293 -6.13 18.03 8.19
N VAL A 294 -6.44 18.04 6.89
CA VAL A 294 -7.16 19.15 6.26
C VAL A 294 -8.64 18.97 6.62
N PRO A 295 -9.23 19.85 7.45
CA PRO A 295 -10.66 19.79 7.72
C PRO A 295 -11.39 19.97 6.39
N GLU A 296 -12.37 19.11 6.11
CA GLU A 296 -13.39 19.50 5.14
C GLU A 296 -13.94 20.85 5.60
N PRO A 297 -14.06 21.86 4.72
CA PRO A 297 -14.67 23.12 5.10
C PRO A 297 -16.08 22.82 5.57
N ALA A 298 -16.33 23.06 6.87
CA ALA A 298 -17.67 23.09 7.40
C ALA A 298 -18.43 24.16 6.61
N ASP A 299 -19.49 23.73 5.91
CA ASP A 299 -20.47 24.63 5.29
C ASP A 299 -21.25 25.35 6.41
N ASP A 300 -20.60 26.32 7.05
CA ASP A 300 -21.26 27.31 7.91
C ASP A 300 -21.60 28.54 7.05
N ALA A 301 -22.84 28.58 6.56
CA ALA A 301 -23.43 29.80 6.04
C ALA A 301 -24.23 30.50 7.16
N PRO A 302 -23.96 31.80 7.46
CA PRO A 302 -24.69 32.51 8.50
C PRO A 302 -25.94 33.23 7.95
N GLY A 303 -27.08 33.03 8.63
CA GLY A 303 -28.09 34.06 8.89
C GLY A 303 -29.26 34.22 7.91
N ALA A 304 -30.47 33.88 8.36
CA ALA A 304 -31.65 34.76 8.33
C ALA A 304 -32.72 34.25 9.31
N HIS A 305 -33.09 35.13 10.22
CA HIS A 305 -34.14 35.00 11.24
C HIS A 305 -35.49 35.34 10.60
N ASP A 306 -36.56 34.64 11.03
CA ASP A 306 -37.99 35.01 11.08
C ASP A 306 -38.73 33.67 11.32
N GLY A 307 -39.54 33.41 12.33
CA GLY A 307 -40.45 34.22 13.12
C GLY A 307 -41.80 33.46 13.14
N ASP A 308 -42.44 33.36 14.31
CA ASP A 308 -43.73 32.70 14.61
C ASP A 308 -43.71 31.16 14.75
N GLY A 309 -44.30 30.50 15.75
CA GLY A 309 -45.24 30.94 16.78
C GLY A 309 -46.21 29.78 17.07
N ASP A 310 -46.35 29.44 18.34
CA ASP A 310 -47.50 28.81 18.99
C ASP A 310 -47.35 27.40 19.64
N LYS A 311 -48.01 27.34 20.80
CA LYS A 311 -48.06 26.35 21.87
C LYS A 311 -48.90 25.13 21.46
N ASP A 312 -48.78 23.96 22.08
CA ASP A 312 -49.38 23.58 23.37
C ASP A 312 -48.84 22.18 23.75
N LYS A 313 -48.40 21.94 25.01
CA LYS A 313 -49.10 21.18 26.09
C LYS A 313 -49.74 19.85 25.63
N ALA A 314 -49.77 18.75 26.37
CA ALA A 314 -49.26 18.28 27.66
C ALA A 314 -49.87 16.87 27.88
N GLY A 315 -49.17 16.00 28.61
CA GLY A 315 -49.74 14.90 29.44
C GLY A 315 -50.44 13.73 28.74
N ASP A 316 -50.54 12.53 29.29
CA ASP A 316 -50.11 11.96 30.57
C ASP A 316 -50.21 10.42 30.50
N ALA A 317 -49.49 9.77 31.43
CA ALA A 317 -49.82 8.53 32.18
C ALA A 317 -50.17 7.23 31.39
N GLU A 318 -49.34 6.18 31.49
CA GLU A 318 -49.34 5.14 32.55
C GLU A 318 -50.64 4.31 32.65
N ALA A 319 -50.54 2.99 32.43
CA ALA A 319 -51.05 1.94 33.33
C ALA A 319 -50.81 0.52 32.77
N GLU A 320 -50.64 -0.41 33.71
CA GLU A 320 -50.18 -1.79 33.62
C GLU A 320 -51.23 -2.82 33.15
N ALA A 321 -50.75 -4.04 32.83
CA ALA A 321 -51.10 -5.32 33.49
C ALA A 321 -51.37 -6.54 32.57
N GLU A 322 -50.58 -7.60 32.84
CA GLU A 322 -50.89 -9.04 32.98
C GLU A 322 -51.40 -9.97 31.82
N VAL A 323 -50.59 -11.05 31.65
CA VAL A 323 -50.89 -12.51 31.65
C VAL A 323 -51.74 -13.15 30.53
N GLY A 324 -51.17 -14.19 29.87
CA GLY A 324 -51.99 -15.20 29.16
C GLY A 324 -51.30 -16.24 28.26
N LYS A 325 -50.78 -17.34 28.85
CA LYS A 325 -50.78 -18.76 28.41
C LYS A 325 -50.33 -19.23 26.98
N ARG A 326 -49.37 -20.18 27.05
CA ARG A 326 -49.30 -21.56 26.47
C ARG A 326 -49.19 -21.74 24.94
N GLY A 327 -48.15 -22.49 24.54
CA GLY A 327 -48.11 -23.22 23.27
C GLY A 327 -46.82 -24.03 23.03
N LYS A 328 -46.72 -25.20 23.67
CA LYS A 328 -45.72 -26.26 23.39
C LYS A 328 -45.71 -26.65 21.90
N ARG A 329 -44.53 -26.89 21.32
CA ARG A 329 -44.28 -28.01 20.40
C ARG A 329 -42.81 -28.43 20.41
N GLU A 330 -42.63 -29.69 20.78
CA GLU A 330 -41.43 -30.49 20.90
C GLU A 330 -41.28 -31.34 19.62
N TYR A 331 -40.07 -31.53 19.12
CA TYR A 331 -39.53 -32.66 18.31
C TYR A 331 -38.13 -32.20 17.85
N GLY A 332 -37.03 -32.94 17.89
CA GLY A 332 -36.70 -34.29 18.33
C GLY A 332 -35.18 -34.43 18.23
N LYS A 333 -34.57 -35.10 19.20
CA LYS A 333 -33.12 -35.25 19.38
C LYS A 333 -32.64 -36.49 18.61
N GLY A 334 -31.84 -36.30 17.55
CA GLY A 334 -31.19 -37.38 16.80
C GLY A 334 -29.67 -37.21 16.79
N LYS A 335 -28.95 -38.22 17.27
CA LYS A 335 -27.50 -38.22 17.53
C LYS A 335 -26.64 -38.16 16.27
N ALA A 336 -25.51 -37.48 16.44
CA ALA A 336 -24.40 -37.29 15.52
C ALA A 336 -23.61 -38.57 15.20
N LYS A 337 -23.00 -38.60 14.00
CA LYS A 337 -21.68 -39.21 13.71
C LYS A 337 -21.08 -38.65 12.41
N ALA A 338 -19.79 -38.28 12.52
CA ALA A 338 -18.73 -38.12 11.50
C ALA A 338 -18.80 -36.97 10.44
N GLY A 339 -17.83 -36.05 10.50
CA GLY A 339 -17.56 -34.99 9.50
C GLY A 339 -16.55 -35.42 8.42
N PRO A 340 -15.77 -34.50 7.81
CA PRO A 340 -16.15 -33.20 7.25
C PRO A 340 -15.85 -33.17 5.73
N ARG A 341 -16.71 -32.52 4.94
CA ARG A 341 -16.33 -32.01 3.61
C ARG A 341 -16.59 -30.50 3.59
N ALA A 342 -15.50 -29.75 3.58
CA ALA A 342 -15.49 -28.31 3.41
C ALA A 342 -16.19 -27.96 2.09
N LYS A 343 -17.32 -27.25 2.19
CA LYS A 343 -17.97 -26.58 1.07
C LYS A 343 -17.82 -25.09 1.36
N GLU A 344 -16.92 -24.45 0.62
CA GLU A 344 -16.78 -23.00 0.62
C GLU A 344 -18.14 -22.40 0.25
N VAL A 345 -18.72 -21.66 1.19
CA VAL A 345 -19.90 -20.83 0.94
C VAL A 345 -19.38 -19.45 0.62
N GLN A 346 -19.39 -19.15 -0.67
CA GLN A 346 -19.31 -17.81 -1.24
C GLN A 346 -20.52 -17.01 -0.72
N GLY A 347 -20.31 -16.28 0.37
CA GLY A 347 -21.30 -15.38 0.95
C GLY A 347 -21.26 -14.03 0.25
N ALA A 348 -22.27 -13.76 -0.56
CA ALA A 348 -22.62 -12.42 -1.01
C ALA A 348 -23.06 -11.59 0.20
N ALA A 349 -22.27 -10.58 0.56
CA ALA A 349 -22.67 -9.49 1.45
C ALA A 349 -21.94 -8.22 1.03
N GLY A 350 -22.52 -7.50 0.05
CA GLY A 350 -22.09 -6.19 -0.44
C GLY A 350 -22.39 -5.05 0.54
N PHE A 351 -22.06 -5.23 1.82
CA PHE A 351 -22.17 -4.20 2.86
C PHE A 351 -20.97 -4.30 3.84
N ALA A 352 -19.75 -4.07 3.34
CA ALA A 352 -18.55 -3.92 4.18
C ALA A 352 -17.35 -3.24 3.48
N GLU A 353 -17.53 -2.49 2.38
CA GLU A 353 -16.41 -1.86 1.66
C GLU A 353 -16.14 -0.39 2.00
N VAL A 354 -16.88 0.21 2.94
CA VAL A 354 -16.61 1.58 3.42
C VAL A 354 -15.78 1.58 4.71
N GLN A 355 -14.95 0.56 4.93
CA GLN A 355 -13.79 0.70 5.81
C GLN A 355 -12.62 1.17 4.97
N ASP A 356 -12.63 2.49 4.75
CA ASP A 356 -11.56 3.39 4.29
C ASP A 356 -10.27 2.70 3.81
N SER A 357 -9.99 2.76 2.51
CA SER A 357 -8.78 2.21 1.87
C SER A 357 -7.48 2.66 2.55
N ASN A 358 -7.48 3.85 3.16
CA ASN A 358 -6.36 4.36 3.94
C ASN A 358 -6.17 3.60 5.25
N SER A 359 -7.24 3.07 5.87
CA SER A 359 -7.15 2.26 7.10
C SER A 359 -6.50 0.89 6.86
N ARG A 360 -6.73 0.28 5.69
CA ARG A 360 -6.03 -0.96 5.29
C ARG A 360 -4.55 -0.72 5.04
N LEU A 361 -4.21 0.36 4.33
CA LEU A 361 -2.81 0.77 4.11
C LEU A 361 -2.10 1.05 5.44
N VAL A 362 -2.73 1.82 6.33
CA VAL A 362 -2.16 2.14 7.65
C VAL A 362 -1.93 0.87 8.48
N SER A 363 -2.87 -0.07 8.46
CA SER A 363 -2.69 -1.36 9.16
C SER A 363 -1.54 -2.19 8.58
N ALA A 364 -1.39 -2.18 7.24
CA ALA A 364 -0.26 -2.82 6.58
C ALA A 364 1.07 -2.17 6.96
N ILE A 365 1.13 -0.85 7.02
CA ILE A 365 2.33 -0.11 7.44
C ILE A 365 2.71 -0.45 8.88
N LEU A 366 1.76 -0.41 9.82
CA LEU A 366 2.03 -0.71 11.23
C LEU A 366 2.52 -2.15 11.44
N THR A 367 2.00 -3.09 10.64
CA THR A 367 2.49 -4.48 10.61
C THR A 367 3.95 -4.54 10.13
N GLY A 368 4.28 -3.79 9.08
CA GLY A 368 5.64 -3.70 8.53
C GLY A 368 6.63 -3.11 9.52
N VAL A 369 6.22 -2.05 10.22
CA VAL A 369 7.02 -1.41 11.26
C VAL A 369 7.32 -2.39 12.39
N ASN A 370 6.31 -3.10 12.92
CA ASN A 370 6.54 -4.09 13.99
C ASN A 370 7.53 -5.20 13.58
N ARG A 371 7.54 -5.57 12.29
CA ARG A 371 8.44 -6.59 11.75
C ARG A 371 9.86 -6.07 11.50
N ALA A 372 10.02 -4.84 11.03
CA ALA A 372 11.33 -4.26 10.69
C ALA A 372 12.07 -3.72 11.93
N MET A 373 11.34 -3.26 12.94
CA MET A 373 11.88 -2.64 14.16
C MET A 373 12.98 -3.48 14.87
N PRO A 374 12.79 -4.78 15.16
CA PRO A 374 13.82 -5.57 15.85
C PRO A 374 15.15 -5.64 15.11
N PHE A 375 15.12 -5.51 13.79
CA PHE A 375 16.29 -5.57 12.92
C PHE A 375 16.95 -4.21 12.72
N ALA A 376 16.22 -3.10 12.84
CA ALA A 376 16.75 -1.75 12.63
C ALA A 376 17.75 -1.32 13.72
N ARG A 377 17.59 -1.82 14.96
CA ARG A 377 18.41 -1.50 16.14
C ARG A 377 18.73 -0.01 16.24
N PHE A 378 17.69 0.81 16.43
CA PHE A 378 17.88 2.24 16.71
C PHE A 378 18.64 2.42 18.03
N GLY A 379 19.64 3.30 18.04
CA GLY A 379 20.20 3.79 19.30
C GLY A 379 19.20 4.74 19.95
N GLY A 380 19.04 4.71 21.28
CA GLY A 380 18.06 5.58 21.97
C GLY A 380 18.28 7.08 21.76
N ALA A 381 19.47 7.51 21.34
CA ALA A 381 19.80 8.88 20.98
C ALA A 381 19.66 9.19 19.48
N ASP A 382 19.14 8.27 18.67
CA ASP A 382 18.99 8.45 17.24
C ASP A 382 17.87 9.46 16.92
N VAL A 383 18.21 10.53 16.20
CA VAL A 383 17.26 11.57 15.78
C VAL A 383 16.14 10.97 14.92
N GLU A 384 16.46 9.94 14.13
CA GLU A 384 15.47 9.24 13.31
C GLU A 384 14.43 8.54 14.18
N PHE A 385 14.87 7.90 15.28
CA PHE A 385 13.99 7.23 16.23
C PHE A 385 13.02 8.21 16.89
N GLN A 386 13.50 9.38 17.33
CA GLN A 386 12.64 10.37 17.96
C GLN A 386 11.56 10.91 16.99
N ARG A 387 11.95 11.19 15.74
CA ARG A 387 11.00 11.63 14.70
C ARG A 387 9.91 10.58 14.44
N HIS A 388 10.30 9.31 14.42
CA HIS A 388 9.39 8.18 14.27
C HIS A 388 8.45 8.05 15.48
N MET A 389 8.95 8.26 16.70
CA MET A 389 8.13 8.25 17.92
C MET A 389 7.13 9.40 17.98
N ASP A 390 7.55 10.61 17.61
CA ASP A 390 6.63 11.75 17.51
C ASP A 390 5.52 11.49 16.50
N THR A 391 5.85 10.81 15.39
CA THR A 391 4.84 10.38 14.42
C THR A 391 3.86 9.38 15.07
N LEU A 392 4.35 8.34 15.77
CA LEU A 392 3.50 7.40 16.53
C LEU A 392 2.57 8.08 17.53
N PHE A 393 3.08 9.02 18.32
CA PHE A 393 2.27 9.74 19.30
C PHE A 393 1.28 10.71 18.65
N LEU A 394 1.59 11.31 17.50
CA LEU A 394 0.61 12.13 16.78
C LEU A 394 -0.61 11.28 16.38
N ILE A 395 -0.36 10.07 15.89
CA ILE A 395 -1.38 9.13 15.39
C ILE A 395 -2.36 8.70 16.46
N THR A 396 -1.87 8.42 17.66
CA THR A 396 -2.72 7.97 18.76
C THR A 396 -3.81 8.98 19.08
N HIS A 397 -3.58 10.27 18.78
CA HIS A 397 -4.54 11.34 19.02
C HIS A 397 -5.37 11.67 17.77
N THR A 398 -4.77 11.64 16.56
CA THR A 398 -5.44 12.12 15.33
C THR A 398 -6.18 11.05 14.53
N SER A 399 -5.82 9.78 14.67
CA SER A 399 -6.36 8.70 13.81
C SER A 399 -7.57 7.99 14.44
N THR A 400 -8.24 7.13 13.66
CA THR A 400 -9.33 6.28 14.17
C THR A 400 -8.84 5.40 15.32
N PHE A 401 -9.74 4.99 16.22
CA PHE A 401 -9.37 4.21 17.41
C PHE A 401 -8.63 2.92 17.08
N ASN A 402 -9.00 2.24 15.99
CA ASN A 402 -8.32 1.00 15.56
C ASN A 402 -6.84 1.25 15.17
N ILE A 403 -6.56 2.38 14.52
CA ILE A 403 -5.20 2.78 14.15
C ILE A 403 -4.43 3.22 15.40
N ALA A 404 -5.06 4.01 16.27
CA ALA A 404 -4.48 4.43 17.54
C ALA A 404 -4.11 3.22 18.42
N LEU A 405 -4.96 2.20 18.49
CA LEU A 405 -4.71 0.96 19.23
C LEU A 405 -3.50 0.19 18.69
N GLN A 406 -3.37 0.08 17.36
CA GLN A 406 -2.21 -0.55 16.74
C GLN A 406 -0.93 0.25 16.97
N ALA A 407 -1.00 1.59 16.88
CA ALA A 407 0.13 2.47 17.20
C ALA A 407 0.56 2.34 18.68
N LEU A 408 -0.40 2.32 19.62
CA LEU A 408 -0.11 2.09 21.04
C LEU A 408 0.49 0.71 21.31
N THR A 409 0.00 -0.32 20.63
CA THR A 409 0.58 -1.66 20.71
C THR A 409 2.02 -1.65 20.22
N LEU A 410 2.31 -0.95 19.12
CA LEU A 410 3.67 -0.80 18.61
C LEU A 410 4.56 -0.04 19.60
N ILE A 411 4.10 1.09 20.14
CA ILE A 411 4.86 1.86 21.16
C ILE A 411 5.18 0.98 22.36
N GLN A 412 4.24 0.13 22.81
CA GLN A 412 4.48 -0.81 23.91
C GLN A 412 5.60 -1.81 23.57
N HIS A 413 5.60 -2.39 22.37
CA HIS A 413 6.66 -3.31 21.95
C HIS A 413 8.02 -2.60 21.87
N ILE A 414 8.03 -1.34 21.41
CA ILE A 414 9.24 -0.51 21.37
C ILE A 414 9.77 -0.30 22.79
N LEU A 415 8.92 0.11 23.72
CA LEU A 415 9.29 0.29 25.11
C LEU A 415 9.85 -1.01 25.71
N ALA A 416 9.21 -2.16 25.49
CA ALA A 416 9.70 -3.45 25.94
C ALA A 416 11.08 -3.80 25.34
N SER A 417 11.28 -3.52 24.05
CA SER A 417 12.56 -3.79 23.37
C SER A 417 13.70 -2.92 23.90
N LEU A 418 13.44 -1.63 24.15
CA LEU A 418 14.43 -0.70 24.69
C LEU A 418 14.83 -1.07 26.12
N SER A 419 13.87 -1.51 26.94
CA SER A 419 14.12 -1.97 28.30
C SER A 419 14.92 -3.28 28.36
N SER A 420 14.94 -4.07 27.26
CA SER A 420 15.67 -5.34 27.17
C SER A 420 17.08 -5.25 26.57
N ALA A 421 17.51 -4.06 26.14
CA ALA A 421 18.79 -3.88 25.46
C ALA A 421 19.99 -4.07 26.43
N PRO A 422 21.04 -4.83 26.02
CA PRO A 422 22.17 -5.14 26.90
C PRO A 422 22.98 -3.89 27.28
N SER A 423 23.40 -3.87 28.54
CA SER A 423 24.21 -2.84 29.19
C SER A 423 25.58 -2.66 28.53
N THR A 424 25.64 -1.78 27.54
CA THR A 424 26.88 -1.21 26.99
C THR A 424 26.95 0.27 27.35
N SER A 425 28.10 0.93 27.17
CA SER A 425 28.35 2.31 27.60
C SER A 425 27.39 3.38 27.01
N SER A 426 26.58 3.04 26.00
CA SER A 426 25.47 3.85 25.48
C SER A 426 24.12 3.65 26.22
N ALA A 427 24.12 2.93 27.35
CA ALA A 427 22.90 2.54 28.06
C ALA A 427 22.24 3.69 28.83
N ALA A 428 23.00 4.69 29.30
CA ALA A 428 22.42 5.82 30.03
C ALA A 428 21.48 6.66 29.14
N ASP A 429 21.91 6.94 27.90
CA ASP A 429 21.11 7.67 26.91
C ASP A 429 19.93 6.84 26.39
N ALA A 430 20.10 5.52 26.26
CA ALA A 430 19.01 4.64 25.88
C ALA A 430 17.96 4.48 26.99
N ALA A 431 18.39 4.41 28.26
CA ALA A 431 17.50 4.34 29.41
C ALA A 431 16.71 5.64 29.61
N SER A 432 17.36 6.80 29.44
CA SER A 432 16.67 8.09 29.51
C SER A 432 15.66 8.28 28.38
N ALA A 433 15.99 7.86 27.16
CA ALA A 433 15.05 7.83 26.04
C ALA A 433 13.87 6.87 26.29
N ALA A 434 14.13 5.67 26.80
CA ALA A 434 13.09 4.71 27.17
C ALA A 434 12.14 5.28 28.24
N ALA A 435 12.69 5.95 29.27
CA ALA A 435 11.90 6.61 30.30
C ALA A 435 11.03 7.74 29.72
N ALA A 436 11.58 8.58 28.83
CA ALA A 436 10.83 9.65 28.19
C ALA A 436 9.66 9.11 27.32
N VAL A 437 9.91 8.03 26.58
CA VAL A 437 8.87 7.35 25.80
C VAL A 437 7.83 6.70 26.71
N ALA A 438 8.25 6.08 27.82
CA ALA A 438 7.33 5.47 28.80
C ALA A 438 6.37 6.50 29.40
N VAL A 439 6.88 7.66 29.82
CA VAL A 439 6.05 8.74 30.39
C VAL A 439 4.99 9.19 29.39
N ARG A 440 5.37 9.43 28.13
CA ARG A 440 4.41 9.81 27.08
C ARG A 440 3.41 8.68 26.80
N TYR A 441 3.88 7.43 26.73
CA TYR A 441 3.08 6.25 26.48
C TYR A 441 1.98 6.06 27.53
N PHE A 442 2.35 6.01 28.82
CA PHE A 442 1.38 5.80 29.88
C PHE A 442 0.42 6.99 30.02
N ARG A 443 0.88 8.23 29.80
CA ARG A 443 -0.02 9.39 29.77
C ARG A 443 -1.06 9.26 28.64
N THR A 444 -0.64 8.89 27.44
CA THR A 444 -1.55 8.68 26.32
C THR A 444 -2.51 7.52 26.56
N LEU A 445 -2.00 6.37 27.05
CA LEU A 445 -2.83 5.20 27.38
C LEU A 445 -3.86 5.49 28.49
N TYR A 446 -3.47 6.28 29.48
CA TYR A 446 -4.38 6.71 30.54
C TYR A 446 -5.53 7.55 29.98
N ASN A 447 -5.23 8.48 29.05
CA ASN A 447 -6.24 9.29 28.38
C ASN A 447 -7.18 8.44 27.51
N THR A 448 -6.69 7.37 26.88
CA THR A 448 -7.54 6.50 26.04
C THR A 448 -8.61 5.73 26.81
N LEU A 449 -8.50 5.61 28.14
CA LEU A 449 -9.55 4.99 28.96
C LEU A 449 -10.88 5.76 28.93
N LEU A 450 -10.85 7.05 28.63
CA LEU A 450 -12.04 7.92 28.55
C LEU A 450 -12.39 8.31 27.12
N ASP A 451 -11.68 7.76 26.15
CA ASP A 451 -11.92 8.07 24.75
C ASP A 451 -13.23 7.43 24.31
N PHE A 452 -14.20 8.26 23.89
CA PHE A 452 -15.50 7.80 23.42
C PHE A 452 -15.38 6.79 22.27
N ARG A 453 -14.32 6.89 21.46
CA ARG A 453 -14.09 6.02 20.31
C ARG A 453 -13.81 4.56 20.71
N LEU A 454 -13.43 4.30 21.96
CA LEU A 454 -13.30 2.94 22.52
C LEU A 454 -14.65 2.24 22.59
N TYR A 455 -15.71 2.98 22.90
CA TYR A 455 -17.04 2.40 23.16
C TYR A 455 -17.70 1.89 21.89
N GLU A 456 -17.44 2.55 20.76
CA GLU A 456 -17.96 2.15 19.44
C GLU A 456 -17.02 1.18 18.70
N SER A 457 -15.84 0.89 19.27
CA SER A 457 -14.84 0.05 18.60
C SER A 457 -15.19 -1.45 18.68
N SER A 458 -15.08 -2.14 17.56
CA SER A 458 -15.11 -3.61 17.50
C SER A 458 -13.83 -4.29 18.02
N LYS A 459 -12.84 -3.51 18.49
CA LYS A 459 -11.52 -3.98 18.95
C LYS A 459 -11.32 -3.83 20.47
N GLN A 460 -12.40 -3.69 21.23
CA GLN A 460 -12.39 -3.60 22.70
C GLN A 460 -11.55 -4.69 23.38
N ALA A 461 -11.69 -5.96 22.96
CA ALA A 461 -10.90 -7.06 23.52
C ALA A 461 -9.38 -6.91 23.30
N MET A 462 -8.97 -6.38 22.14
CA MET A 462 -7.55 -6.10 21.88
C MET A 462 -7.05 -4.95 22.75
N TYR A 463 -7.87 -3.94 23.01
CA TYR A 463 -7.54 -2.85 23.92
C TYR A 463 -7.36 -3.34 25.37
N LEU A 464 -8.26 -4.20 25.86
CA LEU A 464 -8.12 -4.79 27.19
C LEU A 464 -6.82 -5.59 27.32
N ASN A 465 -6.46 -6.38 26.30
CA ASN A 465 -5.19 -7.11 26.29
C ASN A 465 -3.97 -6.17 26.32
N LEU A 466 -4.01 -5.07 25.56
CA LEU A 466 -2.97 -4.03 25.60
C LEU A 466 -2.86 -3.44 27.00
N LEU A 467 -3.97 -2.98 27.57
CA LEU A 467 -4.03 -2.40 28.90
C LEU A 467 -3.45 -3.34 29.97
N PHE A 468 -3.89 -4.60 29.98
CA PHE A 468 -3.37 -5.61 30.91
C PHE A 468 -1.86 -5.76 30.82
N LYS A 469 -1.34 -5.96 29.59
CA LYS A 469 0.10 -6.13 29.37
C LYS A 469 0.89 -4.90 29.82
N SER A 470 0.36 -3.70 29.54
CA SER A 470 1.04 -2.44 29.87
C SER A 470 1.10 -2.19 31.36
N VAL A 471 -0.02 -2.40 32.06
CA VAL A 471 -0.09 -2.24 33.52
C VAL A 471 0.76 -3.29 34.22
N LYS A 472 0.77 -4.54 33.74
CA LYS A 472 1.61 -5.62 34.28
C LYS A 472 3.11 -5.39 34.06
N SER A 473 3.50 -4.69 32.99
CA SER A 473 4.90 -4.38 32.71
C SER A 473 5.42 -3.12 33.43
N ASP A 474 4.55 -2.39 34.13
CA ASP A 474 4.87 -1.11 34.71
C ASP A 474 5.56 -1.26 36.07
N ALA A 475 6.72 -0.61 36.24
CA ALA A 475 7.49 -0.62 37.48
C ALA A 475 6.99 0.39 38.53
N ASP A 476 6.14 1.36 38.15
CA ASP A 476 5.66 2.42 39.04
C ASP A 476 4.33 2.03 39.70
N PRO A 477 4.32 1.68 41.01
CA PRO A 477 3.12 1.21 41.68
C PRO A 477 2.06 2.30 41.84
N GLU A 478 2.42 3.58 41.90
CA GLU A 478 1.44 4.67 42.03
C GLU A 478 0.64 4.84 40.75
N ARG A 479 1.34 4.76 39.61
CA ARG A 479 0.72 4.80 38.29
C ARG A 479 -0.20 3.61 38.05
N VAL A 480 0.22 2.40 38.41
CA VAL A 480 -0.63 1.19 38.35
C VAL A 480 -1.92 1.41 39.15
N ARG A 481 -1.85 1.92 40.38
CA ARG A 481 -3.04 2.23 41.20
C ARG A 481 -3.94 3.26 40.54
N ALA A 482 -3.38 4.31 39.93
CA ALA A 482 -4.15 5.32 39.21
C ALA A 482 -4.89 4.73 38.00
N PHE A 483 -4.24 3.85 37.23
CA PHE A 483 -4.85 3.12 36.12
C PHE A 483 -6.01 2.24 36.59
N VAL A 484 -5.81 1.46 37.66
CA VAL A 484 -6.86 0.59 38.24
C VAL A 484 -8.06 1.43 38.68
N LYS A 485 -7.85 2.54 39.40
CA LYS A 485 -8.95 3.43 39.82
C LYS A 485 -9.74 3.97 38.64
N ARG A 486 -9.04 4.49 37.62
CA ARG A 486 -9.69 5.02 36.41
C ARG A 486 -10.44 3.93 35.65
N PHE A 487 -9.85 2.74 35.55
CA PHE A 487 -10.48 1.61 34.87
C PHE A 487 -11.76 1.17 35.58
N CYS A 488 -11.76 1.08 36.90
CA CYS A 488 -12.99 0.84 37.68
C CYS A 488 -14.06 1.91 37.41
N GLN A 489 -13.69 3.19 37.34
CA GLN A 489 -14.64 4.27 37.00
C GLN A 489 -15.28 4.06 35.62
N VAL A 490 -14.49 3.64 34.62
CA VAL A 490 -14.99 3.35 33.26
C VAL A 490 -15.95 2.16 33.27
N LEU A 491 -15.62 1.09 33.99
CA LEU A 491 -16.47 -0.11 34.09
C LEU A 491 -17.80 0.19 34.80
N VAL A 492 -17.78 0.99 35.87
CA VAL A 492 -19.00 1.42 36.58
C VAL A 492 -19.90 2.29 35.71
N GLY A 493 -19.32 3.11 34.83
CA GLY A 493 -20.08 3.92 33.88
C GLY A 493 -20.82 3.11 32.82
N GLY A 494 -20.61 1.79 32.72
CA GLY A 494 -21.29 0.91 31.76
C GLY A 494 -20.89 1.15 30.31
N PHE A 495 -19.81 1.92 30.08
CA PHE A 495 -19.39 2.27 28.74
C PHE A 495 -18.80 1.06 28.00
N GLY A 496 -19.20 0.84 26.74
CA GLY A 496 -18.77 -0.30 25.93
C GLY A 496 -19.63 -1.56 26.04
N GLY A 497 -20.72 -1.53 26.82
CA GLY A 497 -21.67 -2.63 26.95
C GLY A 497 -21.25 -3.73 27.92
N ALA A 498 -22.15 -4.70 28.14
CA ALA A 498 -21.94 -5.75 29.14
C ALA A 498 -20.71 -6.64 28.87
N GLU A 499 -20.38 -6.87 27.61
CA GLU A 499 -19.22 -7.66 27.20
C GLU A 499 -17.90 -7.00 27.64
N PHE A 500 -17.77 -5.69 27.42
CA PHE A 500 -16.60 -4.93 27.86
C PHE A 500 -16.46 -4.93 29.38
N VAL A 501 -17.58 -4.71 30.10
CA VAL A 501 -17.59 -4.69 31.56
C VAL A 501 -17.18 -6.06 32.13
N ALA A 502 -17.75 -7.15 31.62
CA ALA A 502 -17.41 -8.50 32.05
C ALA A 502 -15.93 -8.84 31.79
N GLY A 503 -15.43 -8.50 30.60
CA GLY A 503 -14.01 -8.67 30.25
C GLY A 503 -13.08 -7.82 31.12
N GLY A 504 -13.48 -6.59 31.44
CA GLY A 504 -12.72 -5.70 32.30
C GLY A 504 -12.66 -6.16 33.76
N LEU A 505 -13.77 -6.67 34.30
CA LEU A 505 -13.81 -7.27 35.65
C LEU A 505 -12.93 -8.53 35.72
N TRP A 506 -12.95 -9.36 34.68
CA TRP A 506 -12.05 -10.52 34.59
C TRP A 506 -10.57 -10.08 34.62
N LEU A 507 -10.22 -9.06 33.83
CA LEU A 507 -8.87 -8.50 33.77
C LEU A 507 -8.42 -7.92 35.12
N LEU A 508 -9.29 -7.21 35.82
CA LEU A 508 -9.03 -6.72 37.18
C LEU A 508 -8.75 -7.87 38.14
N GLY A 509 -9.54 -8.94 38.08
CA GLY A 509 -9.31 -10.15 38.89
C GLY A 509 -7.93 -10.75 38.64
N GLU A 510 -7.52 -10.87 37.38
CA GLU A 510 -6.20 -11.37 37.02
C GLU A 510 -5.09 -10.44 37.52
N LEU A 511 -5.26 -9.12 37.36
CA LEU A 511 -4.28 -8.12 37.81
C LEU A 511 -4.09 -8.15 39.34
N PHE A 512 -5.17 -8.32 40.11
CA PHE A 512 -5.11 -8.46 41.57
C PHE A 512 -4.43 -9.75 42.02
N ASN A 513 -4.45 -10.80 41.20
CA ASN A 513 -3.73 -12.04 41.47
C ASN A 513 -2.23 -11.92 41.13
N THR A 514 -1.87 -11.14 40.09
CA THR A 514 -0.48 -11.03 39.65
C THR A 514 0.34 -10.01 40.43
N GLU A 515 -0.25 -8.89 40.83
CA GLU A 515 0.46 -7.79 41.49
C GLU A 515 0.16 -7.74 43.01
N PRO A 516 1.09 -8.22 43.87
CA PRO A 516 0.89 -8.22 45.30
C PRO A 516 0.78 -6.78 45.83
N GLY A 517 -0.32 -6.50 46.53
CA GLY A 517 -0.60 -5.18 47.13
C GLY A 517 -1.72 -4.39 46.44
N LEU A 518 -2.10 -4.69 45.19
CA LEU A 518 -3.25 -4.03 44.57
C LEU A 518 -4.57 -4.40 45.24
N ARG A 519 -4.68 -5.63 45.74
CA ARG A 519 -5.87 -6.10 46.46
C ARG A 519 -6.16 -5.28 47.72
N SER A 520 -5.12 -4.75 48.37
CA SER A 520 -5.29 -3.88 49.55
C SER A 520 -6.01 -2.55 49.23
N MET A 521 -6.12 -2.15 47.96
CA MET A 521 -6.92 -0.98 47.57
C MET A 521 -8.43 -1.19 47.75
N ILE A 522 -8.88 -2.44 47.81
CA ILE A 522 -10.29 -2.79 48.05
C ILE A 522 -10.60 -2.67 49.54
N ASP A 523 -9.69 -3.15 50.39
CA ASP A 523 -9.92 -3.29 51.82
C ASP A 523 -9.51 -2.04 52.62
N LYS A 524 -8.64 -1.19 52.06
CA LYS A 524 -8.17 0.03 52.72
C LYS A 524 -8.37 1.23 51.79
N PRO A 525 -9.13 2.27 52.21
CA PRO A 525 -9.12 3.54 51.49
C PRO A 525 -7.69 4.09 51.51
N ALA A 526 -7.27 4.74 50.41
CA ALA A 526 -5.95 5.36 50.32
C ALA A 526 -5.77 6.39 51.45
N PRO A 527 -4.55 6.56 51.99
CA PRO A 527 -4.26 7.69 52.88
C PRO A 527 -4.47 9.02 52.16
#